data_AF-A0A0L6WAH3-F1
#
_entry.id   AF-A0A0L6WAH3-F1
#
_cell.length_a   1.000
_cell.length_b   1.000
_cell.length_c   1.000
_cell.angle_alpha   90.00
_cell.angle_beta   90.00
_cell.angle_gamma   90.00
#
_symmetry.space_group_name_H-M   'P 1'
#
loop_
_entity.id
_entity.type
_entity.pdbx_description
1 polymer ?
#
loop_
_entity_poly.entity_id
_entity_poly.type
_entity_poly.pdbx_seq_one_letter_code
_entity_poly.pdbx_strand_id
1 'polypeptide(L)'
;MSPTMAQLLDVLSQTTLLEALNTDIQALCNSSDTALAKNKAPLNLQHLTSIATGSDLFTCAFLVDHIVFSSNAKNIILRLEPLQELPAFLLRSLAQRIDDGFAGPILKLALANRKVQCWKLADKDITFPKLPTINIGDFTEETGGPFFQSLRLDQLQLLEVDFILSVDEWSLFGDLPHLTSLQVFSNESSLLRVLLRRKANTPDPDTPPDRPAFVALRRLRISSWRLDALFRPRKNTSIIQLLRRYLKRRKMDGRGLHFLQVRCCRGVDENVLAPLRKFIKQIEWDGVDCNNYDTGEE
;
A
#
# COMPACT_ATOMS: atom_id res chain seq x y z
N MET A 1 -26.05 -22.77 -0.30
CA MET A 1 -24.78 -23.53 -0.21
C MET A 1 -23.71 -22.75 -0.91
N SER A 2 -22.55 -22.63 -0.30
CA SER A 2 -21.41 -21.89 -0.85
C SER A 2 -20.54 -22.84 -1.69
N PRO A 3 -20.00 -22.39 -2.84
CA PRO A 3 -19.15 -23.25 -3.66
C PRO A 3 -17.86 -23.58 -2.90
N THR A 4 -17.36 -24.81 -3.06
CA THR A 4 -16.08 -25.26 -2.48
C THR A 4 -14.90 -24.88 -3.37
N MET A 5 -13.68 -24.90 -2.84
CA MET A 5 -12.48 -24.64 -3.64
C MET A 5 -12.31 -25.66 -4.76
N ALA A 6 -12.60 -26.93 -4.49
CA ALA A 6 -12.58 -27.97 -5.52
C ALA A 6 -13.57 -27.64 -6.65
N GLN A 7 -14.81 -27.25 -6.33
CA GLN A 7 -15.81 -26.87 -7.32
C GLN A 7 -15.39 -25.63 -8.12
N LEU A 8 -14.79 -24.64 -7.48
CA LEU A 8 -14.24 -23.47 -8.16
C LEU A 8 -13.16 -23.90 -9.17
N LEU A 9 -12.21 -24.73 -8.76
CA LEU A 9 -11.15 -25.23 -9.65
C LEU A 9 -11.72 -26.07 -10.81
N ASP A 10 -12.80 -26.83 -10.60
CA ASP A 10 -13.48 -27.56 -11.68
C ASP A 10 -14.08 -26.61 -12.71
N VAL A 11 -14.77 -25.57 -12.26
CA VAL A 11 -15.33 -24.54 -13.16
C VAL A 11 -14.21 -23.81 -13.90
N LEU A 12 -13.12 -23.46 -13.23
CA LEU A 12 -11.96 -22.82 -13.84
C LEU A 12 -11.30 -23.72 -14.90
N SER A 13 -11.25 -25.03 -14.66
CA SER A 13 -10.70 -25.99 -15.63
C SER A 13 -11.51 -26.06 -16.94
N GLN A 14 -12.80 -25.74 -16.88
CA GLN A 14 -13.72 -25.73 -18.02
C GLN A 14 -13.80 -24.36 -18.70
N THR A 15 -13.17 -23.33 -18.13
CA THR A 15 -13.25 -21.94 -18.62
C THR A 15 -11.89 -21.43 -19.08
N THR A 16 -11.26 -22.15 -20.01
CA THR A 16 -9.90 -21.85 -20.50
C THR A 16 -9.75 -20.49 -21.19
N LEU A 17 -10.85 -19.92 -21.71
CA LEU A 17 -10.89 -18.60 -22.34
C LEU A 17 -11.18 -17.46 -21.34
N LEU A 18 -11.16 -17.72 -20.03
CA LEU A 18 -11.46 -16.73 -19.02
C LEU A 18 -10.44 -15.59 -19.03
N GLU A 19 -10.90 -14.36 -19.30
CA GLU A 19 -10.06 -13.16 -19.30
C GLU A 19 -10.00 -12.45 -17.95
N ALA A 20 -11.06 -12.55 -17.15
CA ALA A 20 -11.16 -11.90 -15.86
C ALA A 20 -11.80 -12.84 -14.83
N LEU A 21 -11.10 -13.07 -13.72
CA LEU A 21 -11.59 -13.85 -12.59
C LEU A 21 -11.87 -12.89 -11.43
N ASN A 22 -13.14 -12.77 -11.03
CA ASN A 22 -13.53 -12.06 -9.82
C ASN A 22 -14.20 -13.02 -8.84
N THR A 23 -13.48 -13.41 -7.80
CA THR A 23 -13.97 -14.31 -6.76
C THR A 23 -14.22 -13.52 -5.49
N ASP A 24 -15.40 -12.92 -5.36
CA ASP A 24 -15.84 -12.30 -4.11
C ASP A 24 -16.47 -13.37 -3.20
N ILE A 25 -15.67 -14.38 -2.83
CA ILE A 25 -16.17 -15.58 -2.17
C ILE A 25 -15.63 -15.61 -0.74
N GLN A 26 -16.28 -14.85 0.14
CA GLN A 26 -16.17 -14.99 1.60
C GLN A 26 -16.56 -16.39 2.10
N ALA A 27 -17.07 -17.23 1.20
CA ALA A 27 -17.79 -18.45 1.50
C ALA A 27 -17.02 -19.74 1.14
N LEU A 28 -15.76 -19.64 0.70
CA LEU A 28 -14.83 -20.76 0.46
C LEU A 28 -14.23 -21.29 1.78
N CYS A 29 -15.05 -21.42 2.81
CA CYS A 29 -14.57 -21.80 4.14
C CYS A 29 -15.02 -23.22 4.47
N ASN A 30 -14.17 -24.20 4.14
CA ASN A 30 -14.08 -25.49 4.83
C ASN A 30 -12.67 -26.08 4.59
N SER A 31 -11.87 -26.17 5.65
CA SER A 31 -10.48 -26.67 5.60
C SER A 31 -10.37 -28.11 5.06
N SER A 32 -11.44 -28.92 5.20
CA SER A 32 -11.53 -30.29 4.68
C SER A 32 -11.46 -30.38 3.15
N ASP A 33 -11.90 -29.36 2.40
CA ASP A 33 -11.86 -29.36 0.93
C ASP A 33 -10.50 -29.02 0.34
N THR A 34 -9.60 -28.41 1.12
CA THR A 34 -8.26 -28.04 0.62
C THR A 34 -7.39 -29.27 0.37
N ALA A 35 -7.57 -30.36 1.12
CA ALA A 35 -6.87 -31.62 0.88
C ALA A 35 -7.28 -32.27 -0.46
N LEU A 36 -8.57 -32.20 -0.82
CA LEU A 36 -9.07 -32.67 -2.11
C LEU A 36 -8.56 -31.80 -3.26
N ALA A 37 -8.50 -30.48 -3.05
CA ALA A 37 -8.03 -29.55 -4.06
C ALA A 37 -6.50 -29.61 -4.28
N LYS A 38 -5.69 -29.95 -3.26
CA LYS A 38 -4.22 -30.10 -3.38
C LYS A 38 -3.77 -31.11 -4.44
N ASN A 39 -4.61 -32.08 -4.76
CA ASN A 39 -4.31 -33.12 -5.74
C ASN A 39 -4.68 -32.71 -7.18
N LYS A 40 -5.26 -31.53 -7.38
CA LYS A 40 -5.58 -31.05 -8.73
C LYS A 40 -4.34 -30.52 -9.44
N ALA A 41 -4.23 -30.84 -10.73
CA ALA A 41 -3.18 -30.30 -11.57
C ALA A 41 -3.32 -28.77 -11.69
N PRO A 42 -2.20 -28.03 -11.85
CA PRO A 42 -2.24 -26.60 -12.12
C PRO A 42 -3.10 -26.28 -13.36
N LEU A 43 -3.98 -25.28 -13.22
CA LEU A 43 -4.88 -24.83 -14.27
C LEU A 43 -4.17 -23.82 -15.16
N ASN A 44 -4.11 -24.10 -16.46
CA ASN A 44 -3.57 -23.15 -17.43
C ASN A 44 -4.67 -22.18 -17.90
N LEU A 45 -4.64 -20.95 -17.37
CA LEU A 45 -5.56 -19.88 -17.76
C LEU A 45 -4.83 -18.83 -18.60
N GLN A 46 -4.40 -19.23 -19.81
CA GLN A 46 -3.56 -18.43 -20.71
C GLN A 46 -4.19 -17.09 -21.17
N HIS A 47 -5.51 -16.96 -21.09
CA HIS A 47 -6.23 -15.73 -21.45
C HIS A 47 -6.47 -14.81 -20.25
N LEU A 48 -6.18 -15.26 -19.02
CA LEU A 48 -6.46 -14.50 -17.82
C LEU A 48 -5.58 -13.25 -17.76
N THR A 49 -6.22 -12.08 -17.81
CA THR A 49 -5.57 -10.78 -17.75
C THR A 49 -5.75 -10.07 -16.40
N SER A 50 -6.82 -10.40 -15.68
CA SER A 50 -7.19 -9.76 -14.42
C SER A 50 -7.69 -10.78 -13.41
N ILE A 51 -7.17 -10.70 -12.19
CA ILE A 51 -7.68 -11.47 -11.05
C ILE A 51 -8.05 -10.53 -9.91
N ALA A 52 -9.25 -10.71 -9.37
CA ALA A 52 -9.70 -10.06 -8.16
C ALA A 52 -10.21 -11.14 -7.21
N THR A 53 -9.57 -11.30 -6.06
CA THR A 53 -9.98 -12.27 -5.05
C THR A 53 -10.43 -11.52 -3.81
N GLY A 54 -11.58 -11.94 -3.26
CA GLY A 54 -12.13 -11.47 -2.00
C GLY A 54 -12.33 -12.63 -1.06
N SER A 55 -11.29 -12.98 -0.31
CA SER A 55 -11.30 -14.10 0.62
C SER A 55 -10.17 -13.94 1.64
N ASP A 56 -10.06 -14.89 2.57
CA ASP A 56 -8.88 -14.96 3.44
C ASP A 56 -7.61 -15.22 2.62
N LEU A 57 -6.46 -14.85 3.17
CA LEU A 57 -5.18 -14.93 2.47
C LEU A 57 -4.79 -16.39 2.16
N PHE A 58 -5.19 -17.36 2.98
CA PHE A 58 -4.91 -18.76 2.70
C PHE A 58 -5.68 -19.23 1.46
N THR A 59 -6.96 -18.88 1.33
CA THR A 59 -7.75 -19.13 0.12
C THR A 59 -7.16 -18.45 -1.11
N CYS A 60 -6.67 -17.21 -0.96
CA CYS A 60 -5.99 -16.50 -2.04
C CYS A 60 -4.69 -17.20 -2.46
N ALA A 61 -3.83 -17.55 -1.50
CA ALA A 61 -2.59 -18.29 -1.73
C ALA A 61 -2.87 -19.63 -2.41
N PHE A 62 -3.87 -20.36 -1.92
CA PHE A 62 -4.26 -21.64 -2.45
C PHE A 62 -4.74 -21.53 -3.91
N LEU A 63 -5.63 -20.57 -4.20
CA LEU A 63 -6.11 -20.35 -5.57
C LEU A 63 -4.97 -19.98 -6.51
N VAL A 64 -4.11 -19.06 -6.09
CA VAL A 64 -2.93 -18.61 -6.86
C VAL A 64 -1.95 -19.75 -7.11
N ASP A 65 -1.77 -20.68 -6.16
CA ASP A 65 -0.91 -21.85 -6.33
C ASP A 65 -1.42 -22.87 -7.38
N HIS A 66 -2.72 -22.88 -7.65
CA HIS A 66 -3.34 -23.78 -8.63
C HIS A 66 -3.56 -23.14 -9.99
N ILE A 67 -3.21 -21.86 -10.18
CA ILE A 67 -3.36 -21.17 -11.47
C ILE A 67 -1.98 -20.91 -12.06
N VAL A 68 -1.75 -21.41 -13.28
CA VAL A 68 -0.64 -20.97 -14.13
C VAL A 68 -1.11 -19.72 -14.83
N PHE A 69 -0.62 -18.59 -14.35
CA PHE A 69 -0.97 -17.28 -14.89
C PHE A 69 -0.35 -17.05 -16.26
N SER A 70 -1.12 -16.35 -17.10
CA SER A 70 -0.63 -15.87 -18.39
C SER A 70 0.42 -14.79 -18.22
N SER A 71 1.40 -14.76 -19.12
CA SER A 71 2.27 -13.59 -19.29
C SER A 71 1.50 -12.30 -19.61
N ASN A 72 0.23 -12.40 -20.04
CA ASN A 72 -0.64 -11.27 -20.31
C ASN A 72 -1.39 -10.73 -19.08
N ALA A 73 -1.20 -11.31 -17.90
CA ALA A 73 -1.88 -10.88 -16.68
C ALA A 73 -1.31 -9.55 -16.14
N LYS A 74 -2.18 -8.53 -16.02
CA LYS A 74 -1.82 -7.13 -15.72
C LYS A 74 -2.35 -6.62 -14.38
N ASN A 75 -3.42 -7.22 -13.83
CA ASN A 75 -4.08 -6.67 -12.65
C ASN A 75 -4.37 -7.74 -11.61
N ILE A 76 -3.99 -7.48 -10.36
CA ILE A 76 -4.22 -8.35 -9.21
C ILE A 76 -4.79 -7.52 -8.06
N ILE A 77 -6.02 -7.84 -7.71
CA ILE A 77 -6.68 -7.25 -6.55
C ILE A 77 -6.84 -8.35 -5.50
N LEU A 78 -5.99 -8.33 -4.48
CA LEU A 78 -6.14 -9.22 -3.32
C LEU A 78 -6.88 -8.45 -2.22
N ARG A 79 -8.14 -8.78 -2.01
CA ARG A 79 -8.87 -8.28 -0.84
C ARG A 79 -8.58 -9.25 0.28
N LEU A 80 -7.73 -8.81 1.21
CA LEU A 80 -7.39 -9.61 2.37
C LEU A 80 -8.43 -9.32 3.45
N GLU A 81 -9.02 -10.37 4.01
CA GLU A 81 -9.67 -10.24 5.31
C GLU A 81 -8.61 -10.07 6.42
N PRO A 82 -8.97 -9.71 7.67
CA PRO A 82 -7.99 -9.63 8.76
C PRO A 82 -7.15 -10.89 8.76
N LEU A 83 -5.84 -10.69 8.72
CA LEU A 83 -4.89 -11.79 8.73
C LEU A 83 -5.06 -12.50 10.08
N GLN A 84 -5.83 -13.60 10.09
CA GLN A 84 -5.61 -14.62 11.11
C GLN A 84 -4.13 -15.01 11.02
N GLU A 85 -3.52 -15.37 12.15
CA GLU A 85 -2.11 -15.76 12.19
C GLU A 85 -1.86 -16.88 11.18
N LEU A 86 -1.28 -16.51 10.04
CA LEU A 86 -0.92 -17.45 8.99
C LEU A 86 0.57 -17.77 9.11
N PRO A 87 0.95 -19.03 8.91
CA PRO A 87 2.35 -19.41 8.85
C PRO A 87 3.11 -18.54 7.85
N ALA A 88 4.24 -17.97 8.28
CA ALA A 88 5.06 -17.07 7.46
C ALA A 88 5.43 -17.67 6.09
N PHE A 89 5.60 -18.99 5.98
CA PHE A 89 5.93 -19.64 4.69
C PHE A 89 4.82 -19.47 3.64
N LEU A 90 3.55 -19.45 4.04
CA LEU A 90 2.41 -19.25 3.13
C LEU A 90 2.38 -17.80 2.62
N LEU A 91 2.65 -16.85 3.51
CA LEU A 91 2.76 -15.42 3.18
C LEU A 91 3.85 -15.19 2.12
N ARG A 92 5.03 -15.80 2.34
CA ARG A 92 6.17 -15.72 1.42
C ARG A 92 5.86 -16.38 0.08
N SER A 93 5.24 -17.56 0.10
CA SER A 93 4.85 -18.28 -1.12
C SER A 93 3.90 -17.44 -1.98
N LEU A 94 2.85 -16.86 -1.38
CA LEU A 94 1.91 -16.01 -2.10
C LEU A 94 2.61 -14.78 -2.71
N ALA A 95 3.46 -14.09 -1.95
CA ALA A 95 4.23 -12.97 -2.49
C ALA A 95 5.10 -13.38 -3.68
N GLN A 96 5.83 -14.49 -3.58
CA GLN A 96 6.64 -15.04 -4.67
C GLN A 96 5.79 -15.38 -5.90
N ARG A 97 4.60 -15.96 -5.72
CA ARG A 97 3.68 -16.25 -6.83
C ARG A 97 3.15 -14.99 -7.51
N ILE A 98 2.88 -13.93 -6.76
CA ILE A 98 2.50 -12.63 -7.33
C ILE A 98 3.64 -12.09 -8.20
N ASP A 99 4.88 -12.24 -7.75
CA ASP A 99 6.06 -11.77 -8.48
C ASP A 99 6.39 -12.63 -9.71
N ASP A 100 6.40 -13.96 -9.57
CA ASP A 100 6.86 -14.88 -10.61
C ASP A 100 5.74 -15.31 -11.56
N GLY A 101 4.48 -15.36 -11.09
CA GLY A 101 3.34 -15.80 -11.89
C GLY A 101 2.95 -14.79 -12.97
N PHE A 102 3.24 -13.51 -12.76
CA PHE A 102 2.73 -12.43 -13.61
C PHE A 102 3.88 -11.68 -14.27
N ALA A 103 3.72 -11.26 -15.52
CA ALA A 103 4.78 -10.52 -16.20
C ALA A 103 4.95 -9.09 -15.65
N GLY A 104 6.20 -8.62 -15.65
CA GLY A 104 6.56 -7.25 -15.30
C GLY A 104 6.67 -6.99 -13.79
N PRO A 105 7.05 -5.76 -13.40
CA PRO A 105 7.19 -5.37 -12.01
C PRO A 105 5.88 -4.79 -11.41
N ILE A 106 5.78 -4.78 -10.08
CA ILE A 106 4.72 -4.07 -9.35
C ILE A 106 5.01 -2.56 -9.42
N LEU A 107 4.13 -1.79 -10.05
CA LEU A 107 4.27 -0.32 -10.19
C LEU A 107 3.35 0.46 -9.26
N LYS A 108 2.20 -0.11 -8.88
CA LYS A 108 1.30 0.47 -7.88
C LYS A 108 0.98 -0.55 -6.80
N LEU A 109 0.98 -0.07 -5.56
CA LEU A 109 0.53 -0.79 -4.38
C LEU A 109 -0.44 0.11 -3.64
N ALA A 110 -1.64 -0.40 -3.35
CA ALA A 110 -2.62 0.27 -2.51
C ALA A 110 -2.97 -0.61 -1.32
N LEU A 111 -2.85 -0.02 -0.14
CA LEU A 111 -3.10 -0.61 1.15
C LEU A 111 -4.29 0.13 1.75
N ALA A 112 -5.50 -0.37 1.53
CA ALA A 112 -6.73 0.33 1.92
C ALA A 112 -7.83 -0.65 2.32
N ASN A 113 -8.59 -0.35 3.36
CA ASN A 113 -9.74 -1.14 3.80
C ASN A 113 -9.42 -2.64 3.99
N ARG A 114 -8.25 -2.96 4.56
CA ARG A 114 -7.72 -4.34 4.69
C ARG A 114 -7.33 -5.02 3.36
N LYS A 115 -7.41 -4.31 2.25
CA LYS A 115 -7.08 -4.84 0.91
C LYS A 115 -5.65 -4.49 0.55
N VAL A 116 -4.98 -5.44 -0.10
CA VAL A 116 -3.67 -5.24 -0.73
C VAL A 116 -3.88 -5.35 -2.24
N GLN A 117 -3.80 -4.23 -2.92
CA GLN A 117 -4.01 -4.18 -4.36
C GLN A 117 -2.68 -3.92 -5.06
N CYS A 118 -2.32 -4.79 -5.99
CA CYS A 118 -1.05 -4.73 -6.71
C CYS A 118 -1.33 -4.61 -8.21
N TRP A 119 -0.73 -3.61 -8.85
CA TRP A 119 -0.80 -3.48 -10.30
C TRP A 119 0.57 -3.72 -10.91
N LYS A 120 0.63 -4.71 -11.80
CA LYS A 120 1.82 -5.04 -12.59
C LYS A 120 1.59 -4.59 -14.02
N LEU A 121 2.38 -3.63 -14.49
CA LEU A 121 2.19 -3.08 -15.83
C LEU A 121 3.20 -3.70 -16.79
N ALA A 122 2.70 -4.19 -17.91
CA ALA A 122 3.49 -4.39 -19.13
C ALA A 122 3.57 -3.08 -19.97
N ASP A 123 2.54 -2.21 -19.90
CA ASP A 123 2.42 -0.99 -20.71
C ASP A 123 2.11 0.24 -19.85
N LYS A 124 2.72 1.39 -20.17
CA LYS A 124 2.81 2.58 -19.29
C LYS A 124 1.54 3.43 -19.14
N ASP A 125 0.45 3.10 -19.82
CA ASP A 125 -0.75 3.94 -19.88
C ASP A 125 -1.96 3.28 -19.21
N ILE A 126 -2.10 3.43 -17.88
CA ILE A 126 -3.37 3.15 -17.19
C ILE A 126 -3.71 4.28 -16.22
N THR A 127 -4.89 4.86 -16.40
CA THR A 127 -5.63 5.59 -15.37
C THR A 127 -6.11 4.61 -14.31
N PHE A 128 -5.52 4.67 -13.11
CA PHE A 128 -5.97 3.86 -11.98
C PHE A 128 -7.40 4.29 -11.56
N PRO A 129 -8.40 3.38 -11.60
CA PRO A 129 -9.73 3.72 -11.13
C PRO A 129 -9.68 4.08 -9.65
N LYS A 130 -10.31 5.20 -9.27
CA LYS A 130 -10.55 5.55 -7.86
C LYS A 130 -11.56 4.56 -7.29
N LEU A 131 -11.13 3.71 -6.37
CA LEU A 131 -12.02 2.81 -5.64
C LEU A 131 -12.52 3.49 -4.35
N PRO A 132 -13.77 3.19 -3.93
CA PRO A 132 -14.33 3.73 -2.69
C PRO A 132 -13.64 3.16 -1.45
N THR A 133 -13.55 4.02 -0.43
CA THR A 133 -12.77 3.85 0.81
C THR A 133 -13.70 3.58 2.00
N ILE A 134 -13.42 2.58 2.85
CA ILE A 134 -14.24 2.16 4.02
C ILE A 134 -13.33 1.66 5.18
N ASN A 135 -13.39 2.33 6.34
CA ASN A 135 -12.65 2.10 7.62
C ASN A 135 -12.76 0.68 8.21
N ILE A 136 -11.93 0.11 9.14
CA ILE A 136 -10.52 0.13 9.64
C ILE A 136 -10.30 -1.28 10.27
N GLY A 137 -9.08 -1.84 10.29
CA GLY A 137 -8.64 -2.92 11.19
C GLY A 137 -7.25 -3.49 10.85
N ASP A 138 -6.53 -3.95 11.88
CA ASP A 138 -5.06 -4.01 12.01
C ASP A 138 -4.29 -4.87 11.00
N PHE A 139 -3.36 -4.24 10.30
CA PHE A 139 -2.27 -4.93 9.62
C PHE A 139 -1.05 -4.83 10.55
N THR A 140 -0.58 -5.95 11.09
CA THR A 140 0.56 -5.96 12.04
C THR A 140 1.84 -6.43 11.36
N GLU A 141 3.00 -6.04 11.91
CA GLU A 141 4.31 -6.55 11.47
C GLU A 141 4.37 -8.09 11.44
N GLU A 142 3.76 -8.75 12.41
CA GLU A 142 3.77 -10.22 12.53
C GLU A 142 2.98 -10.91 11.42
N THR A 143 1.86 -10.33 11.03
CA THR A 143 0.94 -10.94 10.05
C THR A 143 1.30 -10.59 8.61
N GLY A 144 1.91 -9.43 8.37
CA GLY A 144 2.19 -8.95 7.02
C GLY A 144 3.66 -8.72 6.67
N GLY A 145 4.55 -8.75 7.65
CA GLY A 145 5.99 -8.59 7.46
C GLY A 145 6.57 -9.59 6.44
N PRO A 146 6.37 -10.91 6.61
CA PRO A 146 6.90 -11.91 5.69
C PRO A 146 6.37 -11.76 4.26
N PHE A 147 5.12 -11.29 4.11
CA PHE A 147 4.51 -11.04 2.80
C PHE A 147 5.20 -9.87 2.10
N PHE A 148 5.27 -8.69 2.72
CA PHE A 148 5.88 -7.50 2.11
C PHE A 148 7.38 -7.63 1.89
N GLN A 149 8.09 -8.30 2.79
CA GLN A 149 9.53 -8.58 2.64
C GLN A 149 9.83 -9.48 1.44
N SER A 150 8.85 -10.28 1.00
CA SER A 150 9.00 -11.21 -0.12
C SER A 150 8.54 -10.63 -1.45
N LEU A 151 7.79 -9.52 -1.44
CA LEU A 151 7.35 -8.83 -2.65
C LEU A 151 8.47 -7.98 -3.26
N ARG A 152 8.68 -8.10 -4.56
CA ARG A 152 9.62 -7.27 -5.34
C ARG A 152 9.01 -5.91 -5.62
N LEU A 153 9.19 -4.98 -4.68
CA LEU A 153 8.69 -3.60 -4.75
C LEU A 153 9.73 -2.58 -5.24
N ASP A 154 10.87 -3.02 -5.79
CA ASP A 154 11.97 -2.14 -6.18
C ASP A 154 11.54 -1.11 -7.24
N GLN A 155 10.70 -1.52 -8.19
CA GLN A 155 10.15 -0.67 -9.26
C GLN A 155 8.87 0.09 -8.87
N LEU A 156 8.42 0.01 -7.62
CA LEU A 156 7.16 0.62 -7.19
C LEU A 156 7.18 2.14 -7.42
N GLN A 157 6.20 2.66 -8.16
CA GLN A 157 6.11 4.08 -8.51
C GLN A 157 5.04 4.83 -7.71
N LEU A 158 3.97 4.14 -7.33
CA LEU A 158 2.85 4.70 -6.57
C LEU A 158 2.52 3.80 -5.37
N LEU A 159 2.54 4.40 -4.18
CA LEU A 159 2.11 3.77 -2.94
C LEU A 159 0.93 4.56 -2.36
N GLU A 160 -0.19 3.89 -2.15
CA GLU A 160 -1.37 4.43 -1.47
C GLU A 160 -1.53 3.70 -0.14
N VAL A 161 -1.57 4.42 0.98
CA VAL A 161 -1.74 3.88 2.33
C VAL A 161 -2.91 4.58 2.98
N ASP A 162 -3.92 3.82 3.31
CA ASP A 162 -5.17 4.31 3.87
C ASP A 162 -5.47 3.75 5.27
N PHE A 163 -4.42 3.57 6.06
CA PHE A 163 -4.51 3.22 7.48
C PHE A 163 -3.23 3.61 8.21
N ILE A 164 -3.27 3.51 9.55
CA ILE A 164 -2.16 3.85 10.42
C ILE A 164 -1.16 2.69 10.39
N LEU A 165 0.09 3.01 10.03
CA LEU A 165 1.24 2.11 10.09
C LEU A 165 2.17 2.59 11.21
N SER A 166 2.74 1.64 11.94
CA SER A 166 3.86 1.89 12.85
C SER A 166 5.12 2.27 12.06
N VAL A 167 6.14 2.77 12.76
CA VAL A 167 7.44 3.10 12.13
C VAL A 167 8.13 1.84 11.61
N ASP A 168 7.93 0.71 12.28
CA ASP A 168 8.55 -0.57 11.92
C ASP A 168 7.82 -1.19 10.71
N GLU A 169 6.50 -1.06 10.64
CA GLU A 169 5.72 -1.46 9.46
C GLU A 169 6.08 -0.63 8.23
N TRP A 170 6.25 0.70 8.38
CA TRP A 170 6.77 1.52 7.28
C TRP A 170 8.17 1.09 6.82
N SER A 171 8.97 0.53 7.73
CA SER A 171 10.32 0.08 7.39
C SER A 171 10.35 -1.18 6.52
N LEU A 172 9.25 -1.95 6.49
CA LEU A 172 9.08 -3.11 5.61
C LEU A 172 9.16 -2.74 4.12
N PHE A 173 8.77 -1.51 3.75
CA PHE A 173 8.87 -1.03 2.37
C PHE A 173 10.29 -0.61 1.97
N GLY A 174 11.19 -0.38 2.93
CA GLY A 174 12.53 0.14 2.65
C GLY A 174 12.51 1.56 2.03
N ASP A 175 13.50 1.86 1.17
CA ASP A 175 13.72 3.20 0.59
C ASP A 175 13.01 3.42 -0.76
N LEU A 176 12.30 2.40 -1.29
CA LEU A 176 11.60 2.36 -2.59
C LEU A 176 12.14 3.38 -3.62
N PRO A 177 13.27 3.09 -4.28
CA PRO A 177 14.04 4.11 -5.00
C PRO A 177 13.31 4.71 -6.20
N HIS A 178 12.33 4.00 -6.75
CA HIS A 178 11.51 4.43 -7.89
C HIS A 178 10.16 5.04 -7.47
N LEU A 179 9.87 5.18 -6.18
CA LEU A 179 8.60 5.72 -5.68
C LEU A 179 8.49 7.20 -6.01
N THR A 180 7.65 7.54 -6.98
CA THR A 180 7.44 8.92 -7.44
C THR A 180 6.22 9.59 -6.81
N SER A 181 5.24 8.79 -6.37
CA SER A 181 3.99 9.26 -5.79
C SER A 181 3.64 8.47 -4.53
N LEU A 182 3.36 9.19 -3.45
CA LEU A 182 2.95 8.62 -2.17
C LEU A 182 1.66 9.31 -1.72
N GLN A 183 0.65 8.51 -1.39
CA GLN A 183 -0.61 8.97 -0.85
C GLN A 183 -0.86 8.32 0.49
N VAL A 184 -1.08 9.12 1.52
CA VAL A 184 -1.20 8.63 2.89
C VAL A 184 -2.37 9.29 3.61
N PHE A 185 -3.27 8.46 4.13
CA PHE A 185 -4.36 8.87 5.01
C PHE A 185 -3.97 8.63 6.47
N SER A 186 -4.19 9.61 7.33
CA SER A 186 -4.09 9.51 8.80
C SER A 186 -2.87 8.71 9.30
N ASN A 187 -1.65 9.24 9.14
CA ASN A 187 -0.41 8.53 9.51
C ASN A 187 0.78 9.50 9.67
N GLU A 188 0.52 10.72 10.14
CA GLU A 188 1.47 11.82 10.11
C GLU A 188 2.77 11.53 10.86
N SER A 189 2.66 10.98 12.08
CA SER A 189 3.80 10.84 12.99
C SER A 189 4.75 9.74 12.54
N SER A 190 4.22 8.55 12.20
CA SER A 190 5.06 7.41 11.80
C SER A 190 5.70 7.64 10.45
N LEU A 191 4.93 8.15 9.46
CA LEU A 191 5.50 8.46 8.15
C LEU A 191 6.60 9.52 8.26
N LEU A 192 6.38 10.63 8.98
CA LEU A 192 7.42 11.65 9.12
C LEU A 192 8.67 11.12 9.82
N ARG A 193 8.55 10.19 10.77
CA ARG A 193 9.70 9.52 11.37
C ARG A 193 10.51 8.73 10.34
N VAL A 194 9.83 8.06 9.40
CA VAL A 194 10.47 7.29 8.32
C VAL A 194 11.11 8.22 7.29
N LEU A 195 10.39 9.26 6.87
CA LEU A 195 10.87 10.27 5.93
C LEU A 195 12.08 11.05 6.44
N LEU A 196 12.14 11.25 7.76
CA LEU A 196 13.26 11.90 8.46
C LEU A 196 14.30 10.90 9.00
N ARG A 197 14.06 9.58 8.88
CA ARG A 197 14.89 8.54 9.50
C ARG A 197 16.33 8.63 8.97
N ARG A 198 17.28 8.49 9.88
CA ARG A 198 18.69 8.28 9.56
C ARG A 198 18.88 6.85 9.07
N LYS A 199 19.78 6.61 8.12
CA LYS A 199 20.31 5.24 7.96
C LYS A 199 20.92 4.84 9.30
N ALA A 200 20.63 3.64 9.77
CA ALA A 200 21.07 3.13 11.08
C ALA A 200 22.60 3.10 11.27
N ASN A 201 23.39 3.34 10.21
CA ASN A 201 24.84 3.18 10.20
C ASN A 201 25.63 4.51 10.34
N THR A 202 24.99 5.64 10.60
CA THR A 202 25.70 6.89 10.93
C THR A 202 25.74 7.07 12.46
N PRO A 203 26.92 6.91 13.10
CA PRO A 203 27.05 6.91 14.56
C PRO A 203 26.91 8.28 15.22
N ASP A 204 26.77 9.37 14.45
CA ASP A 204 26.71 10.72 14.99
C ASP A 204 25.27 11.27 15.07
N PRO A 205 24.74 11.54 16.27
CA PRO A 205 23.43 12.15 16.47
C PRO A 205 23.30 13.60 15.97
N ASP A 206 24.40 14.29 15.61
CA ASP A 206 24.38 15.65 15.08
C ASP A 206 24.57 15.72 13.56
N THR A 207 24.98 14.62 12.93
CA THR A 207 25.13 14.56 11.48
C THR A 207 23.75 14.38 10.80
N PRO A 208 23.33 15.27 9.87
CA PRO A 208 22.10 15.09 9.10
C PRO A 208 22.22 13.82 8.25
N PRO A 209 21.12 13.06 8.00
CA PRO A 209 21.25 11.83 7.23
C PRO A 209 21.83 12.08 5.83
N ASP A 210 22.52 11.10 5.26
CA ASP A 210 23.16 11.26 3.94
C ASP A 210 22.16 11.43 2.79
N ARG A 211 20.94 10.93 2.94
CA ARG A 211 19.88 11.07 1.93
C ARG A 211 18.47 11.06 2.52
N PRO A 212 17.49 11.73 1.89
CA PRO A 212 16.08 11.62 2.25
C PRO A 212 15.51 10.27 1.78
N ALA A 213 14.58 9.70 2.54
CA ALA A 213 13.85 8.50 2.11
C ALA A 213 13.00 8.78 0.86
N PHE A 214 12.77 7.74 0.06
CA PHE A 214 12.03 7.80 -1.22
C PHE A 214 12.65 8.84 -2.14
N VAL A 215 13.85 8.51 -2.62
CA VAL A 215 14.73 9.43 -3.33
C VAL A 215 14.11 10.00 -4.62
N ALA A 216 13.20 9.26 -5.27
CA ALA A 216 12.48 9.69 -6.46
C ALA A 216 11.14 10.40 -6.18
N LEU A 217 10.72 10.51 -4.91
CA LEU A 217 9.40 11.07 -4.56
C LEU A 217 9.24 12.49 -5.09
N ARG A 218 8.21 12.70 -5.93
CA ARG A 218 7.84 14.00 -6.51
C ARG A 218 6.45 14.46 -6.10
N ARG A 219 5.56 13.54 -5.76
CA ARG A 219 4.16 13.83 -5.43
C ARG A 219 3.83 13.24 -4.06
N LEU A 220 3.38 14.08 -3.14
CA LEU A 220 2.89 13.66 -1.84
C LEU A 220 1.44 14.10 -1.70
N ARG A 221 0.55 13.17 -1.36
CA ARG A 221 -0.83 13.46 -0.98
C ARG A 221 -1.02 13.05 0.47
N ILE A 222 -1.38 14.00 1.31
CA ILE A 222 -1.70 13.76 2.72
C ILE A 222 -3.17 14.07 2.94
N SER A 223 -3.86 13.16 3.61
CA SER A 223 -5.26 13.28 3.95
C SER A 223 -5.46 13.04 5.44
N SER A 224 -6.32 13.81 6.10
CA SER A 224 -6.70 13.56 7.51
C SER A 224 -5.55 13.65 8.51
N TRP A 225 -4.52 14.45 8.21
CA TRP A 225 -3.39 14.67 9.13
C TRP A 225 -3.71 15.77 10.14
N ARG A 226 -3.21 15.63 11.37
CA ARG A 226 -3.21 16.69 12.39
C ARG A 226 -1.90 17.47 12.34
N LEU A 227 -1.84 18.55 11.54
CA LEU A 227 -0.60 19.29 11.30
C LEU A 227 -0.15 20.17 12.47
N ASP A 228 -1.11 20.61 13.29
CA ASP A 228 -0.93 21.35 14.54
C ASP A 228 -0.47 20.48 15.72
N ALA A 229 -0.70 19.16 15.64
CA ALA A 229 -0.35 18.23 16.71
C ALA A 229 1.13 18.28 17.07
N LEU A 230 1.41 18.19 18.37
CA LEU A 230 2.77 18.12 18.90
C LEU A 230 3.36 16.72 18.73
N PHE A 231 4.57 16.67 18.21
CA PHE A 231 5.32 15.44 18.04
C PHE A 231 5.95 15.00 19.38
N ARG A 232 5.35 13.97 20.00
CA ARG A 232 5.65 13.54 21.39
C ARG A 232 7.13 13.24 21.73
N PRO A 233 8.00 12.76 20.80
CA PRO A 233 9.42 12.56 21.10
C PRO A 233 10.23 13.86 21.30
N ARG A 234 9.77 15.00 20.76
CA ARG A 234 10.42 16.30 20.90
C ARG A 234 9.36 17.31 21.30
N LYS A 235 9.18 17.47 22.62
CA LYS A 235 8.29 18.50 23.20
C LYS A 235 8.50 19.81 22.43
N ASN A 236 7.41 20.39 21.90
CA ASN A 236 7.35 21.65 21.15
C ASN A 236 7.65 21.63 19.64
N THR A 237 7.85 20.47 18.99
CA THR A 237 7.87 20.44 17.50
C THR A 237 6.52 19.96 16.97
N SER A 238 5.83 20.78 16.17
CA SER A 238 4.58 20.36 15.52
C SER A 238 4.83 19.51 14.26
N ILE A 239 3.83 18.73 13.85
CA ILE A 239 3.87 17.90 12.63
C ILE A 239 4.20 18.75 11.39
N ILE A 240 3.61 19.94 11.26
CA ILE A 240 3.93 20.87 10.17
C ILE A 240 5.41 21.28 10.15
N GLN A 241 6.02 21.50 11.31
CA GLN A 241 7.43 21.88 11.39
C GLN A 241 8.35 20.73 10.94
N LEU A 242 7.99 19.49 11.26
CA LEU A 242 8.69 18.31 10.77
C LEU A 242 8.55 18.13 9.26
N LEU A 243 7.33 18.29 8.74
CA LEU A 243 7.08 18.25 7.30
C LEU A 243 7.90 19.33 6.57
N ARG A 244 7.89 20.57 7.09
CA ARG A 244 8.71 21.67 6.55
C ARG A 244 10.20 21.34 6.56
N ARG A 245 10.73 20.74 7.63
CA ARG A 245 12.14 20.31 7.72
C ARG A 245 12.46 19.27 6.65
N TYR A 246 11.61 18.26 6.47
CA TYR A 246 11.76 17.25 5.42
C TYR A 246 11.80 17.88 4.02
N LEU A 247 10.82 18.73 3.70
CA LEU A 247 10.70 19.39 2.40
C LEU A 247 11.88 20.34 2.10
N LYS A 248 12.30 21.13 3.09
CA LYS A 248 13.47 22.01 2.97
C LYS A 248 14.71 21.19 2.61
N ARG A 249 14.96 20.09 3.32
CA ARG A 249 16.11 19.22 3.07
C ARG A 249 16.07 18.61 1.67
N ARG A 250 14.93 18.03 1.27
CA ARG A 250 14.77 17.52 -0.11
C ARG A 250 15.08 18.58 -1.18
N LYS A 251 14.63 19.82 -0.98
CA LYS A 251 14.91 20.91 -1.93
C LYS A 251 16.41 21.21 -2.00
N MET A 252 17.10 21.27 -0.85
CA MET A 252 18.55 21.47 -0.81
C MET A 252 19.31 20.36 -1.54
N ASP A 253 18.81 19.13 -1.48
CA ASP A 253 19.42 17.96 -2.16
C ASP A 253 19.05 17.86 -3.66
N GLY A 254 18.38 18.87 -4.24
CA GLY A 254 17.90 18.83 -5.65
C GLY A 254 16.71 17.88 -5.88
N ARG A 255 16.10 17.38 -4.81
CA ARG A 255 15.02 16.36 -4.82
C ARG A 255 13.68 16.92 -4.34
N GLY A 256 13.46 18.21 -4.54
CA GLY A 256 12.22 18.90 -4.14
C GLY A 256 10.97 18.21 -4.69
N LEU A 257 9.89 18.23 -3.90
CA LEU A 257 8.58 17.78 -4.38
C LEU A 257 8.07 18.73 -5.46
N HIS A 258 7.44 18.15 -6.47
CA HIS A 258 6.72 18.91 -7.48
C HIS A 258 5.31 19.24 -7.01
N PHE A 259 4.69 18.34 -6.25
CA PHE A 259 3.29 18.43 -5.90
C PHE A 259 3.06 17.97 -4.46
N LEU A 260 2.37 18.80 -3.69
CA LEU A 260 1.81 18.45 -2.39
C LEU A 260 0.30 18.69 -2.43
N GLN A 261 -0.48 17.66 -2.13
CA GLN A 261 -1.92 17.81 -1.90
C GLN A 261 -2.22 17.60 -0.43
N VAL A 262 -2.95 18.54 0.16
CA VAL A 262 -3.37 18.54 1.56
C VAL A 262 -4.88 18.48 1.57
N ARG A 263 -5.45 17.40 2.09
CA ARG A 263 -6.90 17.21 2.16
C ARG A 263 -7.37 16.89 3.55
N CYS A 264 -8.50 17.44 3.96
CA CYS A 264 -9.12 17.16 5.25
C CYS A 264 -8.08 17.21 6.38
N CYS A 265 -7.14 18.15 6.38
CA CYS A 265 -6.08 18.19 7.39
C CYS A 265 -6.45 19.20 8.46
N ARG A 266 -6.21 18.86 9.73
CA ARG A 266 -6.44 19.74 10.87
C ARG A 266 -5.29 20.72 11.04
N GLY A 267 -5.60 21.96 11.41
CA GLY A 267 -4.60 22.99 11.70
C GLY A 267 -3.89 23.47 10.45
N VAL A 268 -4.62 23.49 9.33
CA VAL A 268 -4.14 23.97 8.03
C VAL A 268 -4.86 25.26 7.68
N ASP A 269 -4.08 26.32 7.52
CA ASP A 269 -4.52 27.59 6.97
C ASP A 269 -3.49 28.10 5.96
N GLU A 270 -3.77 29.25 5.36
CA GLU A 270 -2.87 29.86 4.39
C GLU A 270 -1.52 30.28 5.02
N ASN A 271 -1.50 30.62 6.31
CA ASN A 271 -0.28 30.97 7.05
C ASN A 271 0.65 29.76 7.22
N VAL A 272 0.07 28.56 7.40
CA VAL A 272 0.76 27.28 7.49
C VAL A 272 1.30 26.84 6.12
N LEU A 273 0.52 27.04 5.05
CA LEU A 273 0.89 26.60 3.70
C LEU A 273 1.88 27.54 3.00
N ALA A 274 1.80 28.86 3.22
CA ALA A 274 2.65 29.84 2.55
C ALA A 274 4.16 29.57 2.71
N PRO A 275 4.68 29.21 3.90
CA PRO A 275 6.08 28.79 4.05
C PRO A 275 6.45 27.53 3.26
N LEU A 276 5.51 26.62 3.01
CA LEU A 276 5.76 25.38 2.27
C LEU A 276 5.92 25.63 0.76
N ARG A 277 5.25 26.65 0.21
CA ARG A 277 5.37 27.06 -1.20
C ARG A 277 6.80 27.46 -1.58
N LYS A 278 7.63 27.84 -0.60
CA LYS A 278 9.07 28.07 -0.82
C LYS A 278 9.83 26.80 -1.19
N PHE A 279 9.31 25.61 -0.90
CA PHE A 279 10.01 24.34 -1.09
C PHE A 279 9.38 23.43 -2.16
N ILE A 280 8.13 23.68 -2.54
CA ILE A 280 7.32 22.82 -3.41
C ILE A 280 6.81 23.65 -4.58
N LYS A 281 6.82 23.09 -5.80
CA LYS A 281 6.35 23.81 -7.00
C LYS A 281 4.85 24.10 -6.97
N GLN A 282 4.04 23.11 -6.61
CA GLN A 282 2.59 23.20 -6.57
C GLN A 282 2.05 22.64 -5.26
N ILE A 283 1.16 23.40 -4.61
CA ILE A 283 0.43 22.97 -3.43
C ILE A 283 -1.07 23.09 -3.73
N GLU A 284 -1.80 22.00 -3.54
CA GLU A 284 -3.26 21.99 -3.57
C GLU A 284 -3.79 21.74 -2.15
N TRP A 285 -4.73 22.58 -1.73
CA TRP A 285 -5.47 22.45 -0.49
C TRP A 285 -6.96 22.49 -0.82
N ASP A 286 -7.73 21.61 -0.19
CA ASP A 286 -9.19 21.53 -0.40
C ASP A 286 -9.98 22.62 0.35
N GLY A 287 -9.32 23.46 1.15
CA GLY A 287 -9.96 24.53 1.90
C GLY A 287 -10.76 24.05 3.12
N VAL A 288 -10.71 22.75 3.43
CA VAL A 288 -11.47 22.16 4.53
C VAL A 288 -10.54 21.96 5.72
N ASP A 289 -10.78 22.71 6.80
CA ASP A 289 -10.22 22.41 8.12
C ASP A 289 -11.17 21.46 8.86
N CYS A 290 -10.66 20.29 9.26
CA CYS A 290 -11.45 19.27 9.96
C CYS A 290 -11.87 19.64 11.38
N ASN A 291 -11.63 20.87 11.81
CA ASN A 291 -12.09 21.42 13.08
C ASN A 291 -13.62 21.64 13.14
N ASN A 292 -14.34 21.60 12.01
CA ASN A 292 -15.77 21.93 11.93
C ASN A 292 -16.73 20.72 11.95
N TYR A 293 -16.29 19.55 12.42
CA TYR A 293 -17.29 18.60 12.93
C TYR A 293 -17.70 19.10 14.30
N ASP A 294 -18.68 20.02 14.28
CA ASP A 294 -19.42 20.48 15.42
C ASP A 294 -19.68 19.31 16.37
N THR A 295 -19.26 19.51 17.61
CA THR A 295 -19.92 18.94 18.77
C THR A 295 -21.41 19.32 18.68
N GLY A 296 -22.18 18.52 17.95
CA GLY A 296 -23.62 18.48 18.03
C GLY A 296 -23.97 17.95 19.41
N GLU A 297 -23.93 18.83 20.40
CA GLU A 297 -24.83 18.74 21.54
C GLU A 297 -26.25 19.02 21.01
N GLU A 298 -26.99 17.96 20.71
CA GLU A 298 -28.43 17.84 21.02
C GLU A 298 -28.73 16.39 21.46
#